data_AF-A0A9E4ZRK8-F1
#
_entry.id   AF-A0A9E4ZRK8-F1
#
_cell.length_a   1.000
_cell.length_b   1.000
_cell.length_c   1.000
_cell.angle_alpha   90.00
_cell.angle_beta   90.00
_cell.angle_gamma   90.00
#
_symmetry.space_group_name_H-M   'P 1'
#
loop_
_entity.id
_entity.type
_entity.pdbx_description
1 polymer ?
#
loop_
_entity_poly.entity_id
_entity_poly.type
_entity_poly.pdbx_seq_one_letter_code
_entity_poly.pdbx_strand_id
1 'polypeptide(L)'
;MNKNIVLIVLLVIVFIVGAVGVIYLNSEITTLHNDYANLATKYNSLLASYSTLYTDYTNLYSEYTSLVSSYNSLSSNYNTLRSYYSTLYSMFESLNASYYTLNAQYSSLKSAYTTLSSQYATVSSEFNSVSGYMTVANFISYMIESNTQGMVNEMKGPYQVTLNITAVPGQGSIIANTTNTTALTYITSHLSDLFQFVQVRGFIRDVIFSQYGNFTLGEALIAYSDVGTSGPVNMYLILTVVAREVSLGQWQVVYVNVDNSLYIYQYHFAETAFTLLSALEQRNTPQLITLLIGPFPQYVYIATGPFAGNYTGAITVESKFIDTIIGKNITAFAYTPLYFTLQSPSNSTATVTFYGNMSLTLTNGTTLTYPTELEIVMQLEPNGQVQVTGLNILNNIPYTEILSSLPE
;
A
#
# COMPACT_ATOMS: atom_id res chain seq x y z
N MET A 1 -87.26 -103.25 -65.18
CA MET A 1 -85.89 -102.69 -65.23
C MET A 1 -84.98 -103.61 -64.42
N ASN A 2 -83.77 -103.94 -64.89
CA ASN A 2 -82.94 -104.97 -64.25
C ASN A 2 -82.47 -104.50 -62.85
N LYS A 3 -82.84 -105.24 -61.79
CA LYS A 3 -82.61 -104.86 -60.38
C LYS A 3 -81.16 -104.49 -60.09
N ASN A 4 -80.22 -105.19 -60.73
CA ASN A 4 -78.79 -105.00 -60.53
C ASN A 4 -78.31 -103.62 -61.04
N ILE A 5 -78.86 -103.11 -62.14
CA ILE A 5 -78.47 -101.79 -62.68
C ILE A 5 -78.95 -100.67 -61.76
N VAL A 6 -80.17 -100.77 -61.23
CA VAL A 6 -80.72 -99.79 -60.27
C VAL A 6 -79.89 -99.76 -58.99
N LEU A 7 -79.49 -100.93 -58.48
CA LEU A 7 -78.63 -101.04 -57.30
C LEU A 7 -77.24 -100.43 -57.54
N ILE A 8 -76.62 -100.68 -58.70
CA ILE A 8 -75.31 -100.09 -59.06
C ILE A 8 -75.42 -98.56 -59.17
N VAL A 9 -76.45 -98.02 -59.83
CA VAL A 9 -76.65 -96.57 -59.94
C VAL A 9 -76.86 -95.91 -58.57
N LEU A 10 -77.64 -96.53 -57.68
CA LEU A 10 -77.80 -96.05 -56.30
C LEU A 10 -76.48 -96.08 -55.51
N LEU A 11 -75.68 -97.15 -55.63
CA LEU A 11 -74.36 -97.23 -55.00
C LEU A 11 -73.38 -96.17 -55.53
N VAL A 12 -73.39 -95.90 -56.84
CA VAL A 12 -72.57 -94.84 -57.45
C VAL A 12 -73.01 -93.46 -56.98
N ILE A 13 -74.31 -93.20 -56.87
CA ILE A 13 -74.82 -91.92 -56.32
C ILE A 13 -74.41 -91.77 -54.86
N VAL A 14 -74.54 -92.81 -54.02
CA VAL A 14 -74.10 -92.78 -52.61
C VAL A 14 -72.60 -92.55 -52.51
N PHE A 15 -71.79 -93.18 -53.37
CA PHE A 15 -70.34 -92.98 -53.41
C PHE A 15 -69.96 -91.55 -53.86
N ILE A 16 -70.61 -91.00 -54.88
CA ILE A 16 -70.38 -89.62 -55.34
C ILE A 16 -70.80 -88.61 -54.26
N VAL A 17 -71.96 -88.79 -53.63
CA VAL A 17 -72.42 -87.93 -52.52
C VAL A 17 -71.45 -88.01 -51.33
N GLY A 18 -70.95 -89.21 -50.99
CA GLY A 18 -69.91 -89.40 -49.98
C GLY A 18 -68.59 -88.71 -50.35
N ALA A 19 -68.12 -88.86 -51.59
CA ALA A 19 -66.88 -88.24 -52.06
C ALA A 19 -66.97 -86.71 -52.11
N VAL A 20 -68.08 -86.15 -52.60
CA VAL A 20 -68.36 -84.70 -52.57
C VAL A 20 -68.44 -84.20 -51.14
N GLY A 21 -69.09 -84.95 -50.23
CA GLY A 21 -69.13 -84.64 -48.80
C GLY A 21 -67.73 -84.59 -48.17
N VAL A 22 -66.86 -85.56 -48.48
CA VAL A 22 -65.46 -85.58 -48.01
C VAL A 22 -64.65 -84.42 -48.59
N ILE A 23 -64.83 -84.08 -49.87
CA ILE A 23 -64.15 -82.94 -50.51
C ILE A 23 -64.59 -81.61 -49.85
N TYR A 24 -65.89 -81.45 -49.61
CA TYR A 24 -66.44 -80.27 -48.91
C TYR A 24 -65.89 -80.16 -47.48
N LEU A 25 -65.92 -81.26 -46.71
CA LEU A 25 -65.36 -81.29 -45.34
C LEU A 25 -63.87 -80.98 -45.33
N ASN A 26 -63.08 -81.54 -46.25
CA ASN A 26 -61.66 -81.23 -46.37
C ASN A 26 -61.43 -79.75 -46.74
N SER A 27 -62.31 -79.16 -47.56
CA SER A 27 -62.25 -77.73 -47.88
C SER A 27 -62.55 -76.85 -46.66
N GLU A 28 -63.57 -77.17 -45.86
CA GLU A 28 -63.85 -76.45 -44.61
C GLU A 28 -62.74 -76.62 -43.58
N ILE A 29 -62.21 -77.84 -43.40
CA ILE A 29 -61.06 -78.12 -42.52
C ILE A 29 -59.84 -77.30 -42.94
N THR A 30 -59.58 -77.17 -44.25
CA THR A 30 -58.47 -76.36 -44.78
C THR A 30 -58.69 -74.87 -44.51
N THR A 31 -59.90 -74.36 -44.73
CA THR A 31 -60.25 -72.95 -44.42
C THR A 31 -60.10 -72.67 -42.93
N LEU A 32 -60.66 -73.51 -42.07
CA LEU A 32 -60.57 -73.38 -40.62
C LEU A 32 -59.13 -73.47 -40.11
N HIS A 33 -58.29 -74.32 -40.71
CA HIS A 33 -56.86 -74.40 -40.40
C HIS A 33 -56.12 -73.11 -40.78
N ASN A 34 -56.41 -72.54 -41.96
CA ASN A 34 -55.83 -71.28 -42.40
C ASN A 34 -56.28 -70.10 -41.52
N ASP A 35 -57.55 -70.05 -41.14
CA ASP A 35 -58.09 -69.03 -40.23
C ASP A 35 -57.47 -69.13 -38.82
N TYR A 36 -57.29 -70.35 -38.31
CA TYR A 36 -56.56 -70.60 -37.07
C TYR A 36 -55.10 -70.14 -37.15
N ALA A 37 -54.38 -70.46 -38.24
CA ALA A 37 -53.00 -70.03 -38.44
C ALA A 37 -52.87 -68.50 -38.56
N ASN A 38 -53.81 -67.86 -39.25
CA ASN A 38 -53.91 -66.40 -39.35
C ASN A 38 -54.20 -65.75 -37.99
N LEU A 39 -55.10 -66.33 -37.19
CA LEU A 39 -55.41 -65.86 -35.84
C LEU A 39 -54.22 -66.02 -34.89
N ALA A 40 -53.54 -67.17 -34.93
CA ALA A 40 -52.32 -67.42 -34.15
C ALA A 40 -51.20 -66.44 -34.52
N THR A 41 -51.04 -66.11 -35.80
CA THR A 41 -50.08 -65.09 -36.27
C THR A 41 -50.43 -63.71 -35.73
N LYS A 42 -51.71 -63.29 -35.81
CA LYS A 42 -52.17 -62.01 -35.25
C LYS A 42 -52.00 -61.94 -33.73
N TYR A 43 -52.28 -63.04 -33.02
CA TYR A 43 -52.08 -63.16 -31.58
C TYR A 43 -50.61 -62.99 -31.20
N ASN A 44 -49.70 -63.68 -31.88
CA ASN A 44 -48.25 -63.58 -31.64
C ASN A 44 -47.73 -62.16 -31.91
N SER A 45 -48.18 -61.50 -32.98
CA SER A 45 -47.83 -60.09 -33.26
C SER A 45 -48.36 -59.13 -32.20
N LEU A 46 -49.60 -59.34 -31.70
CA LEU A 46 -50.17 -58.52 -30.63
C LEU A 46 -49.42 -58.74 -29.30
N LEU A 47 -49.04 -59.98 -28.99
CA LEU A 47 -48.24 -60.31 -27.81
C LEU A 47 -46.85 -59.67 -27.86
N ALA A 48 -46.20 -59.64 -29.03
CA ALA A 48 -44.94 -58.94 -29.23
C ALA A 48 -45.10 -57.42 -29.03
N SER A 49 -46.11 -56.79 -29.64
CA SER A 49 -46.39 -55.35 -29.45
C SER A 49 -46.71 -55.00 -27.99
N TYR A 50 -47.44 -55.87 -27.28
CA TYR A 50 -47.69 -55.71 -25.85
C TYR A 50 -46.40 -55.79 -25.03
N SER A 51 -45.51 -56.74 -25.34
CA SER A 51 -44.21 -56.88 -24.66
C SER A 51 -43.32 -55.65 -24.86
N THR A 52 -43.30 -55.06 -26.08
CA THR A 52 -42.59 -53.81 -26.34
C THR A 52 -43.19 -52.66 -25.54
N LEU A 53 -44.51 -52.44 -25.62
CA LEU A 53 -45.19 -51.37 -24.90
C LEU A 53 -45.03 -51.46 -23.37
N TYR A 54 -45.04 -52.69 -22.83
CA TYR A 54 -44.76 -52.93 -21.42
C TYR A 54 -43.32 -52.53 -21.04
N THR A 55 -42.35 -52.87 -21.89
CA THR A 55 -40.94 -52.47 -21.71
C THR A 55 -40.80 -50.95 -21.73
N ASP A 56 -41.38 -50.28 -22.74
CA ASP A 56 -41.36 -48.82 -22.87
C ASP A 56 -42.00 -48.13 -21.67
N TYR A 57 -43.12 -48.66 -21.17
CA TYR A 57 -43.77 -48.18 -19.94
C TYR A 57 -42.85 -48.30 -18.72
N THR A 58 -42.17 -49.45 -18.54
CA THR A 58 -41.25 -49.63 -17.41
C THR A 58 -40.03 -48.70 -17.48
N ASN A 59 -39.52 -48.43 -18.69
CA ASN A 59 -38.43 -47.47 -18.91
C ASN A 59 -38.88 -46.04 -18.56
N LEU A 60 -40.03 -45.60 -19.10
CA LEU A 60 -40.57 -44.26 -18.82
C LEU A 60 -40.89 -44.05 -17.34
N TYR A 61 -41.35 -45.09 -16.63
CA TYR A 61 -41.57 -45.04 -15.18
C TYR A 61 -40.26 -44.90 -14.39
N SER A 62 -39.19 -45.57 -14.85
CA SER A 62 -37.83 -45.43 -14.30
C SER A 62 -37.25 -44.02 -14.52
N GLU A 63 -37.46 -43.44 -15.71
CA GLU A 63 -37.07 -42.06 -16.01
C GLU A 63 -37.85 -41.04 -15.16
N TYR A 64 -39.17 -41.22 -15.04
CA TYR A 64 -40.03 -40.37 -14.21
C TYR A 64 -39.59 -40.36 -12.73
N THR A 65 -39.36 -41.54 -12.15
CA THR A 65 -38.91 -41.66 -10.75
C THR A 65 -37.51 -41.08 -10.53
N SER A 66 -36.62 -41.19 -11.52
CA SER A 66 -35.30 -40.53 -11.53
C SER A 66 -35.40 -39.00 -11.61
N LEU A 67 -36.32 -38.47 -12.42
CA LEU A 67 -36.58 -37.04 -12.55
C LEU A 67 -37.17 -36.45 -11.26
N VAL A 68 -38.14 -37.13 -10.62
CA VAL A 68 -38.70 -36.73 -9.32
C VAL A 68 -37.60 -36.68 -8.24
N SER A 69 -36.72 -37.68 -8.21
CA SER A 69 -35.58 -37.73 -7.28
C SER A 69 -34.61 -36.56 -7.50
N SER A 70 -34.36 -36.22 -8.76
CA SER A 70 -33.51 -35.09 -9.16
C SER A 70 -34.12 -33.74 -8.78
N TYR A 71 -35.43 -33.56 -9.00
CA TYR A 71 -36.19 -32.37 -8.60
C TYR A 71 -36.16 -32.15 -7.08
N ASN A 72 -36.41 -33.21 -6.29
CA ASN A 72 -36.35 -33.14 -4.83
C ASN A 72 -34.96 -32.75 -4.33
N SER A 73 -33.91 -33.31 -4.95
CA SER A 73 -32.52 -32.96 -4.65
C SER A 73 -32.20 -31.48 -4.95
N LEU A 74 -32.65 -30.99 -6.11
CA LEU A 74 -32.48 -29.59 -6.50
C LEU A 74 -33.23 -28.62 -5.56
N SER A 75 -34.45 -28.98 -5.14
CA SER A 75 -35.25 -28.20 -4.18
C SER A 75 -34.57 -28.12 -2.81
N SER A 76 -33.99 -29.24 -2.33
CA SER A 76 -33.20 -29.27 -1.09
C SER A 76 -31.96 -28.38 -1.19
N ASN A 77 -31.24 -28.42 -2.31
CA ASN A 77 -30.07 -27.58 -2.56
C ASN A 77 -30.44 -26.08 -2.62
N TYR A 78 -31.56 -25.73 -3.26
CA TYR A 78 -32.06 -24.36 -3.31
C TYR A 78 -32.39 -23.81 -1.90
N ASN A 79 -33.09 -24.59 -1.08
CA ASN A 79 -33.41 -24.19 0.30
C ASN A 79 -32.15 -24.02 1.15
N THR A 80 -31.15 -24.88 0.97
CA THR A 80 -29.84 -24.78 1.63
C THR A 80 -29.12 -23.49 1.22
N LEU A 81 -29.05 -23.18 -0.08
CA LEU A 81 -28.43 -21.97 -0.60
C LEU A 81 -29.14 -20.70 -0.11
N ARG A 82 -30.47 -20.72 -0.03
CA ARG A 82 -31.28 -19.62 0.53
C ARG A 82 -30.97 -19.37 2.01
N SER A 83 -30.76 -20.42 2.79
CA SER A 83 -30.35 -20.32 4.20
C SER A 83 -28.95 -19.71 4.33
N TYR A 84 -27.99 -20.12 3.50
CA TYR A 84 -26.65 -19.53 3.48
C TYR A 84 -26.67 -18.05 3.09
N TYR A 85 -27.47 -17.67 2.07
CA TYR A 85 -27.64 -16.28 1.69
C TYR A 85 -28.19 -15.42 2.84
N SER A 86 -29.23 -15.91 3.54
CA SER A 86 -29.80 -15.20 4.70
C SER A 86 -28.77 -15.02 5.82
N THR A 87 -27.93 -16.04 6.06
CA THR A 87 -26.86 -16.00 7.06
C THR A 87 -25.78 -14.97 6.68
N LEU A 88 -25.32 -14.99 5.43
CA LEU A 88 -24.33 -14.07 4.91
C LEU A 88 -24.81 -12.61 4.95
N TYR A 89 -26.09 -12.37 4.62
CA TYR A 89 -26.70 -11.05 4.71
C TYR A 89 -26.74 -10.53 6.16
N SER A 90 -27.10 -11.38 7.13
CA SER A 90 -27.03 -11.01 8.55
C SER A 90 -25.60 -10.72 9.04
N MET A 91 -24.60 -11.45 8.55
CA MET A 91 -23.18 -11.17 8.83
C MET A 91 -22.74 -9.83 8.24
N PHE A 92 -23.19 -9.50 7.03
CA PHE A 92 -22.91 -8.21 6.38
C PHE A 92 -23.47 -7.02 7.17
N GLU A 93 -24.73 -7.08 7.60
CA GLU A 93 -25.34 -6.04 8.44
C GLU A 93 -24.59 -5.87 9.78
N SER A 94 -24.21 -6.97 10.42
CA SER A 94 -23.41 -6.95 11.66
C SER A 94 -22.02 -6.32 11.45
N LEU A 95 -21.36 -6.60 10.32
CA LEU A 95 -20.07 -6.02 9.97
C LEU A 95 -20.21 -4.51 9.70
N ASN A 96 -21.26 -4.09 9.00
CA ASN A 96 -21.56 -2.69 8.70
C ASN A 96 -21.81 -1.88 9.99
N ALA A 97 -22.60 -2.41 10.93
CA ALA A 97 -22.80 -1.80 12.25
C ALA A 97 -21.49 -1.71 13.06
N SER A 98 -20.63 -2.73 12.97
CA SER A 98 -19.31 -2.73 13.61
C SER A 98 -18.39 -1.65 13.02
N TYR A 99 -18.41 -1.47 11.70
CA TYR A 99 -17.66 -0.43 11.00
C TYR A 99 -18.07 0.98 11.46
N TYR A 100 -19.37 1.29 11.50
CA TYR A 100 -19.83 2.61 11.99
C TYR A 100 -19.46 2.85 13.46
N THR A 101 -19.54 1.81 14.30
CA THR A 101 -19.11 1.87 15.70
C THR A 101 -17.62 2.19 15.82
N LEU A 102 -16.77 1.49 15.05
CA LEU A 102 -15.32 1.72 15.03
C LEU A 102 -14.97 3.12 14.50
N ASN A 103 -15.68 3.61 13.47
CA ASN A 103 -15.47 4.96 12.94
C ASN A 103 -15.85 6.06 13.96
N ALA A 104 -16.91 5.85 14.73
CA ALA A 104 -17.28 6.74 15.83
C ALA A 104 -16.21 6.72 16.95
N GLN A 105 -15.73 5.55 17.34
CA GLN A 105 -14.62 5.40 18.30
C GLN A 105 -13.33 6.09 17.82
N TYR A 106 -12.96 5.93 16.55
CA TYR A 106 -11.81 6.61 15.94
C TYR A 106 -11.97 8.13 15.97
N SER A 107 -13.16 8.64 15.66
CA SER A 107 -13.45 10.08 15.71
C SER A 107 -13.34 10.63 17.13
N SER A 108 -13.87 9.91 18.13
CA SER A 108 -13.72 10.25 19.54
C SER A 108 -12.27 10.21 20.01
N LEU A 109 -11.50 9.19 19.61
CA LEU A 109 -10.08 9.06 19.93
C LEU A 109 -9.26 10.18 19.31
N LYS A 110 -9.57 10.58 18.06
CA LYS A 110 -8.90 11.71 17.39
C LYS A 110 -9.21 13.03 18.09
N SER A 111 -10.45 13.25 18.53
CA SER A 111 -10.79 14.42 19.36
C SER A 111 -10.04 14.42 20.69
N ALA A 112 -9.99 13.28 21.39
CA ALA A 112 -9.26 13.13 22.66
C ALA A 112 -7.75 13.36 22.48
N TYR A 113 -7.15 12.86 21.39
CA TYR A 113 -5.76 13.13 21.02
C TYR A 113 -5.51 14.63 20.80
N THR A 114 -6.37 15.33 20.06
CA THR A 114 -6.25 16.78 19.87
C THR A 114 -6.31 17.51 21.21
N THR A 115 -7.27 17.17 22.08
CA THR A 115 -7.36 17.76 23.44
C THR A 115 -6.11 17.48 24.28
N LEU A 116 -5.61 16.24 24.27
CA LEU A 116 -4.41 15.85 25.00
C LEU A 116 -3.15 16.55 24.47
N SER A 117 -3.05 16.74 23.15
CA SER A 117 -1.97 17.49 22.51
C SER A 117 -2.00 18.98 22.92
N SER A 118 -3.18 19.60 22.95
CA SER A 118 -3.33 20.97 23.48
C SER A 118 -2.98 21.05 24.97
N GLN A 119 -3.43 20.09 25.79
CA GLN A 119 -3.08 20.03 27.21
C GLN A 119 -1.58 19.83 27.42
N TYR A 120 -0.93 18.97 26.63
CA TYR A 120 0.52 18.78 26.66
C TYR A 120 1.25 20.07 26.25
N ALA A 121 0.78 20.80 25.23
CA ALA A 121 1.36 22.09 24.86
C ALA A 121 1.22 23.13 26.00
N THR A 122 0.06 23.19 26.67
CA THR A 122 -0.15 24.04 27.85
C THR A 122 0.76 23.64 29.01
N VAL A 123 0.78 22.36 29.40
CA VAL A 123 1.62 21.86 30.51
C VAL A 123 3.11 21.98 30.17
N SER A 124 3.50 21.84 28.91
CA SER A 124 4.86 22.10 28.44
C SER A 124 5.21 23.57 28.61
N SER A 125 4.38 24.52 28.17
CA SER A 125 4.63 25.94 28.38
C SER A 125 4.59 26.34 29.87
N GLU A 126 3.71 25.76 30.68
CA GLU A 126 3.73 25.96 32.14
C GLU A 126 4.99 25.39 32.79
N PHE A 127 5.44 24.20 32.38
CA PHE A 127 6.68 23.59 32.85
C PHE A 127 7.92 24.37 32.40
N ASN A 128 7.96 24.86 31.15
CA ASN A 128 9.05 25.69 30.62
C ASN A 128 9.05 27.07 31.29
N SER A 129 7.88 27.65 31.54
CA SER A 129 7.73 28.89 32.32
C SER A 129 8.23 28.76 33.77
N VAL A 130 8.06 27.58 34.38
CA VAL A 130 8.55 27.26 35.74
C VAL A 130 10.03 26.83 35.76
N SER A 131 10.56 26.24 34.69
CA SER A 131 11.92 25.70 34.63
C SER A 131 12.95 26.59 33.92
N GLY A 132 12.52 27.45 33.00
CA GLY A 132 13.37 28.40 32.26
C GLY A 132 14.17 27.82 31.09
N TYR A 133 13.83 26.64 30.58
CA TYR A 133 14.61 25.97 29.52
C TYR A 133 13.77 25.61 28.30
N MET A 134 14.38 25.64 27.11
CA MET A 134 13.70 25.49 25.82
C MET A 134 14.22 24.28 25.05
N THR A 135 13.31 23.41 24.61
CA THR A 135 13.64 22.27 23.73
C THR A 135 13.96 22.71 22.31
N VAL A 136 14.77 21.92 21.60
CA VAL A 136 15.09 22.14 20.18
C VAL A 136 13.82 22.22 19.32
N ALA A 137 12.86 21.32 19.58
CA ALA A 137 11.59 21.31 18.88
C ALA A 137 10.80 22.61 19.11
N ASN A 138 10.71 23.10 20.35
CA ASN A 138 10.02 24.34 20.68
C ASN A 138 10.70 25.56 20.03
N PHE A 139 12.04 25.59 19.99
CA PHE A 139 12.79 26.64 19.28
C PHE A 139 12.40 26.70 17.80
N ILE A 140 12.41 25.55 17.11
CA ILE A 140 12.03 25.43 15.71
C ILE A 140 10.56 25.86 15.51
N SER A 141 9.63 25.39 16.34
CA SER A 141 8.22 25.78 16.27
C SER A 141 7.99 27.29 16.43
N TYR A 142 8.62 27.93 17.42
CA TYR A 142 8.47 29.37 17.63
C TYR A 142 9.07 30.22 16.50
N MET A 143 10.16 29.76 15.87
CA MET A 143 10.72 30.40 14.66
C MET A 143 9.71 30.44 13.51
N ILE A 144 8.99 29.34 13.29
CA ILE A 144 8.01 29.18 12.19
C ILE A 144 6.76 30.04 12.40
N GLU A 145 6.31 30.15 13.66
CA GLU A 145 5.17 30.97 14.06
C GLU A 145 5.48 32.47 14.10
N SER A 146 6.73 32.89 13.80
CA SER A 146 7.26 34.23 14.08
C SER A 146 7.11 34.65 15.56
N ASN A 147 7.01 33.68 16.47
CA ASN A 147 6.73 33.91 17.88
C ASN A 147 8.02 34.18 18.67
N THR A 148 8.74 35.22 18.23
CA THR A 148 10.01 35.68 18.83
C THR A 148 9.85 36.03 20.31
N GLN A 149 8.70 36.57 20.72
CA GLN A 149 8.42 36.86 22.13
C GLN A 149 8.21 35.58 22.96
N GLY A 150 7.53 34.55 22.43
CA GLY A 150 7.48 33.23 23.03
C GLY A 150 8.87 32.64 23.22
N MET A 151 9.72 32.76 22.20
CA MET A 151 11.14 32.39 22.29
C MET A 151 11.89 33.12 23.42
N VAL A 152 11.72 34.44 23.52
CA VAL A 152 12.36 35.27 24.57
C VAL A 152 11.84 34.93 25.97
N ASN A 153 10.58 34.52 26.08
CA ASN A 153 9.98 34.17 27.36
C ASN A 153 10.54 32.83 27.90
N GLU A 154 10.77 31.84 27.03
CA GLU A 154 11.07 30.45 27.42
C GLU A 154 12.58 30.12 27.53
N MET A 155 13.51 30.93 26.99
CA MET A 155 14.96 30.73 27.21
C MET A 155 15.48 31.50 28.44
N LYS A 156 16.02 30.82 29.46
CA LYS A 156 16.66 31.44 30.65
C LYS A 156 18.04 30.85 30.98
N GLY A 157 19.01 31.75 31.12
CA GLY A 157 20.38 31.43 31.47
C GLY A 157 21.34 32.52 30.99
N PRO A 158 22.64 32.41 31.33
CA PRO A 158 23.65 33.23 30.69
C PRO A 158 23.88 32.74 29.22
N TYR A 159 23.63 33.61 28.21
CA TYR A 159 23.80 33.38 26.75
C TYR A 159 24.40 34.57 25.94
N GLN A 160 25.67 34.46 25.52
CA GLN A 160 26.57 35.42 24.82
C GLN A 160 26.70 34.82 23.46
N VAL A 161 25.87 35.25 22.53
CA VAL A 161 25.89 34.69 21.21
C VAL A 161 27.00 35.39 20.43
N THR A 162 28.06 34.66 20.06
CA THR A 162 28.89 35.10 18.95
C THR A 162 28.08 34.91 17.69
N LEU A 163 27.63 36.03 17.09
CA LEU A 163 26.88 36.05 15.84
C LEU A 163 27.83 36.30 14.68
N ASN A 164 28.11 35.25 13.91
CA ASN A 164 28.79 35.37 12.63
C ASN A 164 27.74 35.44 11.52
N ILE A 165 27.42 36.66 11.11
CA ILE A 165 26.61 36.94 9.91
C ILE A 165 27.57 36.87 8.71
N THR A 166 27.44 35.83 7.90
CA THR A 166 28.39 35.56 6.80
C THR A 166 28.09 36.34 5.52
N ALA A 167 26.86 36.82 5.34
CA ALA A 167 26.45 37.70 4.24
C ALA A 167 25.15 38.47 4.56
N VAL A 168 24.68 39.28 3.62
CA VAL A 168 23.52 40.19 3.76
C VAL A 168 22.24 39.41 4.14
N PRO A 169 21.34 39.93 5.00
CA PRO A 169 20.06 39.29 5.26
C PRO A 169 19.31 38.95 3.96
N GLY A 170 18.76 37.73 3.88
CA GLY A 170 18.15 37.15 2.67
C GLY A 170 19.12 36.52 1.66
N GLN A 171 20.44 36.54 1.88
CA GLN A 171 21.45 35.88 1.04
C GLN A 171 22.68 35.41 1.86
N GLY A 172 22.50 34.61 2.91
CA GLY A 172 23.64 34.13 3.71
C GLY A 172 23.33 33.10 4.79
N SER A 173 24.32 32.84 5.65
CA SER A 173 24.17 32.08 6.89
C SER A 173 24.39 32.99 8.11
N ILE A 174 23.50 32.86 9.11
CA ILE A 174 23.69 33.43 10.45
C ILE A 174 24.00 32.28 11.41
N ILE A 175 25.22 32.29 11.98
CA ILE A 175 25.68 31.32 12.98
C ILE A 175 25.69 31.99 14.36
N ALA A 176 25.19 31.30 15.39
CA ALA A 176 24.90 31.81 16.72
C ALA A 176 25.34 30.85 17.85
N ASN A 177 26.43 31.18 18.58
CA ASN A 177 27.06 30.29 19.59
C ASN A 177 27.05 30.92 21.01
N THR A 178 26.44 30.34 22.07
CA THR A 178 25.91 31.12 23.25
C THR A 178 26.51 30.90 24.69
N THR A 179 26.96 31.96 25.44
CA THR A 179 27.37 31.91 26.92
C THR A 179 27.04 32.98 28.08
N ASN A 180 26.77 34.31 27.93
CA ASN A 180 26.12 35.28 28.91
C ASN A 180 25.13 36.40 28.34
N THR A 181 24.00 36.67 29.04
CA THR A 181 22.59 37.19 28.77
C THR A 181 22.06 38.16 27.66
N THR A 182 22.79 39.05 26.98
CA THR A 182 22.12 40.12 26.16
C THR A 182 21.66 39.69 24.77
N ALA A 183 22.04 38.49 24.34
CA ALA A 183 22.04 38.14 22.93
C ALA A 183 20.73 37.52 22.42
N LEU A 184 19.76 37.27 23.30
CA LEU A 184 18.47 36.69 22.95
C LEU A 184 17.61 37.65 22.13
N THR A 185 17.45 38.89 22.63
CA THR A 185 16.81 40.00 21.93
C THR A 185 17.52 40.28 20.61
N TYR A 186 18.85 40.10 20.58
CA TYR A 186 19.70 40.30 19.41
C TYR A 186 19.49 39.21 18.34
N ILE A 187 19.39 37.92 18.73
CA ILE A 187 18.95 36.85 17.82
C ILE A 187 17.56 37.20 17.28
N THR A 188 16.57 37.48 18.13
CA THR A 188 15.20 37.76 17.66
C THR A 188 15.08 39.01 16.79
N SER A 189 15.87 40.07 17.03
CA SER A 189 15.87 41.26 16.17
C SER A 189 16.53 40.98 14.82
N HIS A 190 17.62 40.19 14.80
CA HIS A 190 18.29 39.82 13.56
C HIS A 190 17.55 38.71 12.81
N LEU A 191 16.62 37.99 13.45
CA LEU A 191 15.70 37.06 12.78
C LEU A 191 14.60 37.79 12.01
N SER A 192 14.03 38.88 12.56
CA SER A 192 13.16 39.75 11.75
C SER A 192 13.90 40.35 10.55
N ASP A 193 15.18 40.69 10.71
CA ASP A 193 16.02 41.17 9.60
C ASP A 193 16.36 40.03 8.61
N LEU A 194 16.71 38.83 9.09
CA LEU A 194 17.00 37.62 8.30
C LEU A 194 15.88 37.31 7.30
N PHE A 195 14.63 37.39 7.77
CA PHE A 195 13.47 37.12 6.94
C PHE A 195 13.10 38.29 6.02
N GLN A 196 13.59 39.50 6.27
CA GLN A 196 13.19 40.76 5.61
C GLN A 196 11.69 41.13 5.73
N PHE A 197 10.92 40.49 6.61
CA PHE A 197 9.49 40.78 6.81
C PHE A 197 9.15 41.06 8.27
N VAL A 198 8.11 41.86 8.45
CA VAL A 198 7.54 42.19 9.77
C VAL A 198 6.83 40.98 10.39
N GLN A 199 6.27 40.09 9.57
CA GLN A 199 5.61 38.86 9.99
C GLN A 199 5.85 37.75 8.96
N VAL A 200 6.12 36.52 9.41
CA VAL A 200 6.45 35.40 8.53
C VAL A 200 5.56 34.20 8.81
N ARG A 201 5.13 33.53 7.75
CA ARG A 201 4.54 32.18 7.79
C ARG A 201 5.57 31.19 7.28
N GLY A 202 6.12 30.38 8.19
CA GLY A 202 6.96 29.24 7.82
C GLY A 202 6.12 27.99 7.50
N PHE A 203 6.69 27.10 6.69
CA PHE A 203 6.21 25.76 6.42
C PHE A 203 7.38 24.78 6.57
N ILE A 204 7.29 23.87 7.54
CA ILE A 204 8.21 22.72 7.63
C ILE A 204 7.92 21.78 6.46
N ARG A 205 8.99 21.23 5.86
CA ARG A 205 8.88 19.96 5.11
C ARG A 205 9.35 18.77 5.89
N ASP A 206 10.55 18.86 6.44
CA ASP A 206 11.15 17.78 7.20
C ASP A 206 11.93 18.33 8.39
N VAL A 207 12.07 17.51 9.44
CA VAL A 207 12.86 17.80 10.63
C VAL A 207 13.52 16.52 11.13
N ILE A 208 14.85 16.55 11.19
CA ILE A 208 15.68 15.50 11.78
C ILE A 208 15.93 15.87 13.24
N PHE A 209 15.80 14.90 14.16
CA PHE A 209 16.17 15.06 15.58
C PHE A 209 17.10 13.94 16.03
N SER A 210 18.22 14.30 16.63
CA SER A 210 19.37 13.41 16.83
C SER A 210 19.99 13.61 18.20
N GLN A 211 19.94 12.57 19.04
CA GLN A 211 20.51 12.62 20.38
C GLN A 211 21.95 12.08 20.41
N TYR A 212 22.85 12.88 20.98
CA TYR A 212 24.28 12.63 21.11
C TYR A 212 24.69 12.81 22.59
N GLY A 213 24.44 11.79 23.40
CA GLY A 213 24.61 11.87 24.86
C GLY A 213 23.71 12.95 25.45
N ASN A 214 24.32 13.97 26.07
CA ASN A 214 23.61 15.12 26.62
C ASN A 214 23.30 16.21 25.58
N PHE A 215 23.46 15.98 24.28
CA PHE A 215 23.11 16.94 23.24
C PHE A 215 21.98 16.42 22.34
N THR A 216 21.14 17.31 21.85
CA THR A 216 20.18 17.07 20.77
C THR A 216 20.48 18.06 19.65
N LEU A 217 20.73 17.54 18.45
CA LEU A 217 20.66 18.32 17.22
C LEU A 217 19.24 18.21 16.65
N GLY A 218 18.71 19.32 16.17
CA GLY A 218 17.53 19.37 15.32
C GLY A 218 17.86 20.13 14.05
N GLU A 219 17.47 19.60 12.90
CA GLU A 219 17.73 20.22 11.60
C GLU A 219 16.47 20.21 10.75
N ALA A 220 16.02 21.38 10.30
CA ALA A 220 14.73 21.56 9.64
C ALA A 220 14.88 22.22 8.27
N LEU A 221 14.20 21.66 7.27
CA LEU A 221 14.03 22.26 5.95
C LEU A 221 12.74 23.10 5.95
N ILE A 222 12.87 24.41 5.79
CA ILE A 222 11.78 25.38 5.98
C ILE A 222 11.63 26.28 4.74
N ALA A 223 10.40 26.46 4.26
CA ALA A 223 10.05 27.49 3.29
C ALA A 223 9.21 28.58 3.96
N TYR A 224 9.34 29.85 3.55
CA TYR A 224 8.69 30.96 4.25
C TYR A 224 8.24 32.13 3.37
N SER A 225 7.20 32.85 3.85
CA SER A 225 6.55 33.96 3.14
C SER A 225 5.97 35.01 4.10
N ASP A 226 5.88 36.27 3.66
CA ASP A 226 5.27 37.39 4.40
C ASP A 226 3.77 37.17 4.73
N VAL A 227 3.36 37.47 5.96
CA VAL A 227 1.96 37.34 6.43
C VAL A 227 1.12 38.51 5.93
N GLY A 228 0.71 38.41 4.68
CA GLY A 228 -0.13 39.42 4.01
C GLY A 228 -0.10 39.29 2.49
N THR A 229 0.94 38.66 1.94
CA THR A 229 1.00 38.35 0.52
C THR A 229 0.19 37.10 0.19
N SER A 230 -0.69 37.17 -0.82
CA SER A 230 -1.41 36.01 -1.36
C SER A 230 -0.61 35.31 -2.48
N GLY A 231 0.72 35.38 -2.42
CA GLY A 231 1.64 34.91 -3.45
C GLY A 231 2.27 33.54 -3.14
N PRO A 232 3.00 32.95 -4.09
CA PRO A 232 3.80 31.76 -3.85
C PRO A 232 4.93 32.03 -2.83
N VAL A 233 5.41 30.95 -2.21
CA VAL A 233 6.53 30.99 -1.27
C VAL A 233 7.81 31.34 -2.03
N ASN A 234 8.58 32.32 -1.53
CA ASN A 234 9.67 32.93 -2.30
C ASN A 234 11.06 32.74 -1.67
N MET A 235 11.15 32.30 -0.41
CA MET A 235 12.43 32.04 0.27
C MET A 235 12.40 30.73 1.05
N TYR A 236 13.60 30.21 1.27
CA TYR A 236 13.87 28.87 1.75
C TYR A 236 15.09 28.91 2.67
N LEU A 237 15.11 28.06 3.70
CA LEU A 237 16.25 27.96 4.60
C LEU A 237 16.43 26.54 5.16
N ILE A 238 17.66 26.25 5.58
CA ILE A 238 17.98 25.18 6.51
C ILE A 238 18.23 25.80 7.89
N LEU A 239 17.54 25.28 8.90
CA LEU A 239 17.67 25.67 10.30
C LEU A 239 18.29 24.52 11.08
N THR A 240 19.54 24.67 11.48
CA THR A 240 20.25 23.71 12.34
C THR A 240 20.30 24.28 13.77
N VAL A 241 19.92 23.50 14.77
CA VAL A 241 19.86 23.89 16.18
C VAL A 241 20.48 22.78 17.02
N VAL A 242 21.45 23.10 17.88
CA VAL A 242 21.97 22.16 18.88
C VAL A 242 21.66 22.67 20.27
N ALA A 243 21.11 21.81 21.11
CA ALA A 243 20.89 22.08 22.53
C ALA A 243 21.51 20.99 23.41
N ARG A 244 21.87 21.37 24.64
CA ARG A 244 22.41 20.48 25.67
C ARG A 244 21.38 20.23 26.76
N GLU A 245 21.14 18.98 27.14
CA GLU A 245 20.37 18.61 28.31
C GLU A 245 21.12 19.06 29.57
N VAL A 246 20.49 19.93 30.36
CA VAL A 246 21.04 20.49 31.61
C VAL A 246 20.41 19.85 32.85
N SER A 247 19.18 19.36 32.73
CA SER A 247 18.56 18.40 33.65
C SER A 247 17.46 17.65 32.89
N LEU A 248 16.84 16.63 33.50
CA LEU A 248 15.90 15.72 32.83
C LEU A 248 14.78 16.47 32.07
N GLY A 249 14.82 16.42 30.74
CA GLY A 249 13.87 17.10 29.85
C GLY A 249 14.07 18.62 29.71
N GLN A 250 15.05 19.22 30.38
CA GLN A 250 15.41 20.63 30.28
C GLN A 250 16.61 20.81 29.35
N TRP A 251 16.41 21.55 28.26
CA TRP A 251 17.41 21.75 27.21
C TRP A 251 17.87 23.21 27.12
N GLN A 252 19.18 23.39 26.90
CA GLN A 252 19.83 24.67 26.73
C GLN A 252 20.33 24.79 25.29
N VAL A 253 19.72 25.66 24.47
CA VAL A 253 20.22 25.93 23.11
C VAL A 253 21.63 26.53 23.18
N VAL A 254 22.59 25.89 22.50
CA VAL A 254 24.01 26.28 22.49
C VAL A 254 24.48 26.75 21.11
N TYR A 255 23.88 26.24 20.04
CA TYR A 255 24.19 26.57 18.65
C TYR A 255 22.91 26.75 17.85
N VAL A 256 22.86 27.77 16.98
CA VAL A 256 21.86 27.91 15.92
C VAL A 256 22.56 28.36 14.64
N ASN A 257 22.30 27.69 13.53
CA ASN A 257 22.62 28.14 12.18
C ASN A 257 21.34 28.32 11.39
N VAL A 258 21.21 29.46 10.73
CA VAL A 258 20.13 29.71 9.77
C VAL A 258 20.76 30.04 8.42
N ASP A 259 20.74 29.06 7.51
CA ASP A 259 21.20 29.24 6.13
C ASP A 259 19.99 29.57 5.25
N ASN A 260 19.83 30.86 4.91
CA ASN A 260 18.81 31.35 3.97
C ASN A 260 19.37 31.65 2.57
N SER A 261 20.56 31.13 2.25
CA SER A 261 21.13 31.26 0.90
C SER A 261 20.48 30.34 -0.15
N LEU A 262 19.55 29.48 0.28
CA LEU A 262 18.88 28.49 -0.55
C LEU A 262 17.97 29.11 -1.60
N TYR A 263 18.32 28.87 -2.86
CA TYR A 263 17.42 29.08 -3.99
C TYR A 263 16.31 28.00 -4.05
N ILE A 264 15.21 28.33 -4.72
CA ILE A 264 14.05 27.43 -4.90
C ILE A 264 14.41 26.02 -5.40
N TYR A 265 15.36 25.90 -6.33
CA TYR A 265 15.81 24.61 -6.86
C TYR A 265 16.62 23.80 -5.82
N GLN A 266 17.48 24.45 -5.04
CA GLN A 266 18.22 23.84 -3.92
C GLN A 266 17.28 23.28 -2.86
N TYR A 267 16.24 24.04 -2.51
CA TYR A 267 15.19 23.57 -1.62
C TYR A 267 14.44 22.36 -2.19
N HIS A 268 14.04 22.39 -3.47
CA HIS A 268 13.37 21.24 -4.10
C HIS A 268 14.29 20.02 -4.25
N PHE A 269 15.61 20.18 -4.36
CA PHE A 269 16.56 19.09 -4.26
C PHE A 269 16.51 18.43 -2.87
N ALA A 270 16.58 19.21 -1.79
CA ALA A 270 16.44 18.69 -0.42
C ALA A 270 15.08 18.03 -0.18
N GLU A 271 13.97 18.69 -0.55
CA GLU A 271 12.59 18.16 -0.46
C GLU A 271 12.46 16.82 -1.22
N THR A 272 13.08 16.71 -2.40
CA THR A 272 13.10 15.46 -3.19
C THR A 272 13.90 14.35 -2.51
N ALA A 273 15.04 14.67 -1.89
CA ALA A 273 15.87 13.71 -1.17
C ALA A 273 15.14 13.11 0.05
N PHE A 274 14.46 13.95 0.86
CA PHE A 274 13.58 13.48 1.95
C PHE A 274 12.42 12.63 1.42
N THR A 275 11.79 13.07 0.31
CA THR A 275 10.69 12.33 -0.33
C THR A 275 11.14 10.96 -0.83
N LEU A 276 12.37 10.83 -1.38
CA LEU A 276 12.97 9.56 -1.77
C LEU A 276 13.16 8.63 -0.57
N LEU A 277 13.71 9.16 0.53
CA LEU A 277 13.96 8.41 1.74
C LEU A 277 12.66 7.79 2.28
N SER A 278 11.62 8.62 2.44
CA SER A 278 10.30 8.19 2.90
C SER A 278 9.68 7.15 1.96
N ALA A 279 9.85 7.31 0.64
CA ALA A 279 9.35 6.35 -0.36
C ALA A 279 10.11 5.01 -0.34
N LEU A 280 11.41 4.99 -0.02
CA LEU A 280 12.21 3.78 0.15
C LEU A 280 11.78 2.98 1.39
N GLU A 281 11.62 3.65 2.54
CA GLU A 281 11.17 3.01 3.79
C GLU A 281 9.77 2.39 3.65
N GLN A 282 8.84 3.15 3.05
CA GLN A 282 7.47 2.70 2.81
C GLN A 282 7.36 1.69 1.65
N ARG A 283 8.44 1.44 0.89
CA ARG A 283 8.43 0.70 -0.39
C ARG A 283 7.34 1.22 -1.36
N ASN A 284 7.16 2.53 -1.42
CA ASN A 284 6.10 3.19 -2.19
C ASN A 284 6.49 3.24 -3.69
N THR A 285 6.30 2.13 -4.41
CA THR A 285 6.67 2.01 -5.83
C THR A 285 6.11 3.13 -6.72
N PRO A 286 4.82 3.56 -6.62
CA PRO A 286 4.31 4.69 -7.38
C PRO A 286 5.10 6.00 -7.15
N GLN A 287 5.43 6.32 -5.90
CA GLN A 287 6.19 7.52 -5.57
C GLN A 287 7.64 7.41 -6.07
N LEU A 288 8.27 6.24 -5.89
CA LEU A 288 9.59 5.96 -6.46
C LEU A 288 9.59 6.14 -7.98
N ILE A 289 8.59 5.64 -8.72
CA ILE A 289 8.48 5.89 -10.17
C ILE A 289 8.48 7.39 -10.48
N THR A 290 7.78 8.22 -9.70
CA THR A 290 7.71 9.68 -9.94
C THR A 290 8.98 10.46 -9.59
N LEU A 291 9.80 9.95 -8.67
CA LEU A 291 11.13 10.51 -8.39
C LEU A 291 12.20 9.98 -9.37
N LEU A 292 11.85 8.89 -10.07
CA LEU A 292 12.75 8.09 -10.91
C LEU A 292 12.35 8.07 -12.42
N ILE A 293 11.93 9.21 -13.00
CA ILE A 293 11.34 9.33 -14.37
C ILE A 293 12.36 9.60 -15.51
N GLY A 294 12.92 8.58 -16.18
CA GLY A 294 13.89 8.78 -17.30
C GLY A 294 15.06 7.78 -17.30
N PRO A 295 16.35 8.20 -17.43
CA PRO A 295 17.51 7.32 -17.28
C PRO A 295 17.94 7.12 -15.81
N PHE A 296 17.26 6.21 -15.10
CA PHE A 296 17.34 6.09 -13.62
C PHE A 296 17.92 4.81 -13.05
N PRO A 297 18.44 4.97 -11.82
CA PRO A 297 19.67 5.72 -11.60
C PRO A 297 20.78 4.99 -12.32
N GLN A 298 21.70 5.72 -12.96
CA GLN A 298 22.69 5.07 -13.84
C GLN A 298 23.60 4.09 -13.07
N TYR A 299 23.73 4.32 -11.76
CA TYR A 299 24.34 3.41 -10.80
C TYR A 299 23.68 3.57 -9.42
N VAL A 300 23.64 2.46 -8.67
CA VAL A 300 23.58 2.46 -7.21
C VAL A 300 24.89 1.88 -6.69
N TYR A 301 25.56 2.57 -5.77
CA TYR A 301 26.77 2.05 -5.14
C TYR A 301 26.53 1.72 -3.67
N ILE A 302 26.90 0.50 -3.26
CA ILE A 302 26.88 0.07 -1.86
C ILE A 302 28.30 -0.32 -1.48
N ALA A 303 28.91 0.43 -0.57
CA ALA A 303 30.35 0.31 -0.28
C ALA A 303 30.70 -0.96 0.51
N THR A 304 29.94 -1.30 1.55
CA THR A 304 30.17 -2.52 2.37
C THR A 304 28.86 -3.14 2.85
N GLY A 305 28.94 -4.31 3.50
CA GLY A 305 27.80 -5.12 3.91
C GLY A 305 27.49 -6.26 2.92
N PRO A 306 26.47 -7.10 3.20
CA PRO A 306 26.15 -8.28 2.38
C PRO A 306 25.60 -7.95 0.98
N PHE A 307 25.37 -6.67 0.68
CA PHE A 307 24.88 -6.17 -0.61
C PHE A 307 25.87 -5.19 -1.26
N ALA A 308 27.16 -5.26 -0.89
CA ALA A 308 28.19 -4.40 -1.48
C ALA A 308 28.35 -4.64 -2.99
N GLY A 309 28.40 -3.56 -3.77
CA GLY A 309 28.48 -3.63 -5.23
C GLY A 309 28.22 -2.30 -5.93
N ASN A 310 28.56 -2.25 -7.22
CA ASN A 310 28.14 -1.19 -8.13
C ASN A 310 27.09 -1.76 -9.09
N TYR A 311 25.86 -1.29 -8.96
CA TYR A 311 24.69 -1.76 -9.69
C TYR A 311 24.36 -0.79 -10.82
N THR A 312 24.86 -1.06 -12.02
CA THR A 312 24.69 -0.17 -13.18
C THR A 312 23.66 -0.68 -14.18
N GLY A 313 23.04 0.25 -14.92
CA GLY A 313 22.12 -0.03 -16.02
C GLY A 313 20.73 0.60 -15.85
N ALA A 314 19.89 0.52 -16.88
CA ALA A 314 18.54 1.07 -16.83
C ALA A 314 17.64 0.24 -15.89
N ILE A 315 17.45 0.71 -14.66
CA ILE A 315 16.65 0.00 -13.66
C ILE A 315 15.18 0.35 -13.87
N THR A 316 14.41 -0.57 -14.46
CA THR A 316 12.94 -0.44 -14.52
C THR A 316 12.38 -0.53 -13.10
N VAL A 317 11.84 0.60 -12.60
CA VAL A 317 11.43 0.78 -11.20
C VAL A 317 10.37 -0.23 -10.76
N GLU A 318 9.51 -0.67 -11.67
CA GLU A 318 8.39 -1.60 -11.42
C GLU A 318 8.74 -2.97 -10.82
N SER A 319 10.01 -3.40 -10.84
CA SER A 319 10.40 -4.67 -10.22
C SER A 319 11.86 -4.83 -9.78
N LYS A 320 12.77 -3.92 -10.15
CA LYS A 320 14.20 -4.12 -9.88
C LYS A 320 14.83 -3.14 -8.90
N PHE A 321 14.35 -1.88 -8.79
CA PHE A 321 15.04 -0.90 -7.96
C PHE A 321 14.99 -1.25 -6.47
N ILE A 322 13.78 -1.50 -5.96
CA ILE A 322 13.56 -1.96 -4.58
C ILE A 322 14.27 -3.31 -4.35
N ASP A 323 14.10 -4.28 -5.26
CA ASP A 323 14.73 -5.61 -5.17
C ASP A 323 16.26 -5.61 -5.34
N THR A 324 16.88 -4.50 -5.79
CA THR A 324 18.34 -4.36 -5.96
C THR A 324 18.96 -3.64 -4.77
N ILE A 325 18.38 -2.53 -4.32
CA ILE A 325 18.81 -1.83 -3.09
C ILE A 325 18.53 -2.68 -1.86
N ILE A 326 17.33 -3.25 -1.80
CA ILE A 326 16.83 -4.00 -0.64
C ILE A 326 17.03 -5.51 -0.86
N GLY A 327 17.51 -5.96 -2.02
CA GLY A 327 17.83 -7.38 -2.27
C GLY A 327 16.62 -8.33 -2.17
N LYS A 328 16.79 -9.58 -2.63
CA LYS A 328 15.75 -10.62 -2.45
C LYS A 328 15.61 -11.14 -1.01
N ASN A 329 16.54 -10.76 -0.13
CA ASN A 329 16.69 -11.30 1.23
C ASN A 329 16.44 -10.27 2.34
N ILE A 330 16.04 -9.03 2.04
CA ILE A 330 15.66 -8.04 3.06
C ILE A 330 14.16 -7.73 2.91
N THR A 331 13.44 -7.77 4.03
CA THR A 331 11.99 -7.52 4.12
C THR A 331 11.66 -6.09 4.49
N ALA A 332 12.55 -5.39 5.21
CA ALA A 332 12.38 -3.98 5.57
C ALA A 332 13.70 -3.20 5.49
N PHE A 333 13.61 -1.97 5.00
CA PHE A 333 14.64 -0.95 5.00
C PHE A 333 14.15 0.20 5.89
N ALA A 334 15.00 0.70 6.77
CA ALA A 334 14.79 1.94 7.49
C ALA A 334 16.10 2.73 7.49
N TYR A 335 16.02 4.05 7.42
CA TYR A 335 17.16 4.94 7.50
C TYR A 335 16.81 6.10 8.42
N THR A 336 17.44 6.12 9.59
CA THR A 336 17.30 7.23 10.53
C THR A 336 18.39 8.24 10.22
N PRO A 337 18.09 9.35 9.50
CA PRO A 337 19.05 10.41 9.31
C PRO A 337 19.36 11.05 10.66
N LEU A 338 20.58 11.54 10.81
CA LEU A 338 21.04 12.27 11.99
C LEU A 338 21.35 13.74 11.67
N TYR A 339 21.74 14.04 10.44
CA TYR A 339 22.00 15.37 9.88
C TYR A 339 22.13 15.24 8.34
N PHE A 340 22.00 16.33 7.59
CA PHE A 340 22.24 16.32 6.15
C PHE A 340 23.04 17.53 5.64
N THR A 341 23.77 17.32 4.55
CA THR A 341 24.34 18.41 3.74
C THR A 341 23.65 18.52 2.40
N LEU A 342 23.59 19.74 1.87
CA LEU A 342 23.24 20.01 0.48
C LEU A 342 24.42 20.70 -0.21
N GLN A 343 24.89 20.14 -1.32
CA GLN A 343 25.87 20.76 -2.20
C GLN A 343 25.26 20.93 -3.59
N SER A 344 25.25 22.16 -4.13
CA SER A 344 24.65 22.47 -5.43
C SER A 344 25.70 23.17 -6.31
N PRO A 345 26.61 22.43 -6.98
CA PRO A 345 27.68 23.01 -7.78
C PRO A 345 27.19 23.74 -9.04
N SER A 346 25.91 23.56 -9.41
CA SER A 346 25.23 24.34 -10.44
C SER A 346 23.76 24.58 -10.08
N ASN A 347 23.06 25.38 -10.88
CA ASN A 347 21.62 25.61 -10.72
C ASN A 347 20.76 24.42 -11.15
N SER A 348 21.37 23.39 -11.76
CA SER A 348 20.67 22.22 -12.31
C SER A 348 21.17 20.88 -11.77
N THR A 349 22.12 20.88 -10.85
CA THR A 349 22.63 19.66 -10.21
C THR A 349 22.91 19.90 -8.73
N ALA A 350 22.55 18.92 -7.91
CA ALA A 350 22.87 18.93 -6.48
C ALA A 350 23.08 17.51 -5.95
N THR A 351 23.79 17.45 -4.83
CA THR A 351 24.01 16.26 -4.02
C THR A 351 23.46 16.56 -2.63
N VAL A 352 22.58 15.69 -2.13
CA VAL A 352 22.17 15.68 -0.72
C VAL A 352 22.79 14.47 -0.06
N THR A 353 23.58 14.69 0.99
CA THR A 353 24.21 13.61 1.76
C THR A 353 23.57 13.56 3.13
N PHE A 354 22.82 12.49 3.40
CA PHE A 354 22.36 12.18 4.75
C PHE A 354 23.45 11.40 5.49
N TYR A 355 23.66 11.73 6.76
CA TYR A 355 24.53 11.03 7.69
C TYR A 355 23.62 10.38 8.73
N GLY A 356 23.68 9.07 8.92
CA GLY A 356 22.64 8.39 9.70
C GLY A 356 22.87 6.91 9.93
N ASN A 357 21.86 6.25 10.50
CA ASN A 357 21.87 4.81 10.73
C ASN A 357 20.94 4.10 9.75
N MET A 358 21.49 3.21 8.94
CA MET A 358 20.71 2.32 8.08
C MET A 358 20.41 1.02 8.82
N SER A 359 19.17 0.55 8.74
CA SER A 359 18.70 -0.72 9.31
C SER A 359 18.09 -1.60 8.22
N LEU A 360 18.61 -2.80 8.07
CA LEU A 360 18.20 -3.79 7.06
C LEU A 360 17.70 -5.05 7.78
N THR A 361 16.42 -5.38 7.64
CA THR A 361 15.82 -6.59 8.26
C THR A 361 15.73 -7.72 7.26
N LEU A 362 16.47 -8.80 7.50
CA LEU A 362 16.56 -9.97 6.62
C LEU A 362 15.29 -10.86 6.67
N THR A 363 15.10 -11.70 5.65
CA THR A 363 14.00 -12.69 5.56
C THR A 363 13.99 -13.74 6.68
N ASN A 364 15.11 -13.92 7.40
CA ASN A 364 15.20 -14.75 8.60
C ASN A 364 14.85 -13.99 9.91
N GLY A 365 14.46 -12.72 9.82
CA GLY A 365 14.15 -11.85 10.96
C GLY A 365 15.34 -11.12 11.58
N THR A 366 16.57 -11.32 11.11
CA THR A 366 17.75 -10.59 11.63
C THR A 366 17.77 -9.16 11.11
N THR A 367 17.74 -8.16 12.00
CA THR A 367 18.02 -6.76 11.64
C THR A 367 19.51 -6.45 11.81
N LEU A 368 20.12 -5.90 10.76
CA LEU A 368 21.48 -5.35 10.77
C LEU A 368 21.38 -3.83 10.75
N THR A 369 21.94 -3.16 11.75
CA THR A 369 21.97 -1.69 11.84
C THR A 369 23.41 -1.20 11.85
N TYR A 370 23.73 -0.19 11.05
CA TYR A 370 25.06 0.40 10.96
C TYR A 370 25.02 1.89 10.57
N PRO A 371 25.99 2.70 11.02
CA PRO A 371 26.14 4.08 10.55
C PRO A 371 26.62 4.10 9.09
N THR A 372 26.05 4.98 8.27
CA THR A 372 26.39 5.13 6.84
C THR A 372 26.01 6.51 6.33
N GLU A 373 26.76 6.99 5.35
CA GLU A 373 26.32 8.09 4.48
C GLU A 373 25.32 7.53 3.46
N LEU A 374 24.31 8.32 3.14
CA LEU A 374 23.42 8.12 2.00
C LEU A 374 23.48 9.37 1.13
N GLU A 375 24.27 9.29 0.06
CA GLU A 375 24.44 10.36 -0.92
C GLU A 375 23.43 10.19 -2.05
N ILE A 376 22.62 11.22 -2.29
CA ILE A 376 21.57 11.28 -3.31
C ILE A 376 21.99 12.35 -4.31
N VAL A 377 22.38 11.92 -5.51
CA VAL A 377 22.76 12.82 -6.61
C VAL A 377 21.51 13.11 -7.45
N MET A 378 21.27 14.38 -7.75
CA MET A 378 20.07 14.86 -8.43
C MET A 378 20.37 15.88 -9.54
N GLN A 379 19.45 15.93 -10.50
CA GLN A 379 19.43 16.87 -11.62
C GLN A 379 18.05 17.55 -11.71
N LEU A 380 18.02 18.82 -12.09
CA LEU A 380 16.79 19.55 -12.44
C LEU A 380 16.58 19.45 -13.95
N GLU A 381 15.49 18.82 -14.36
CA GLU A 381 15.17 18.65 -15.78
C GLU A 381 14.55 19.91 -16.40
N PRO A 382 14.59 20.06 -17.75
CA PRO A 382 14.00 21.20 -18.46
C PRO A 382 12.48 21.38 -18.26
N ASN A 383 11.79 20.36 -17.76
CA ASN A 383 10.36 20.42 -17.40
C ASN A 383 10.12 20.97 -15.97
N GLY A 384 11.18 21.33 -15.24
CA GLY A 384 11.13 21.85 -13.87
C GLY A 384 11.04 20.77 -12.78
N GLN A 385 11.10 19.48 -13.12
CA GLN A 385 11.11 18.40 -12.13
C GLN A 385 12.53 18.06 -11.66
N VAL A 386 12.69 17.86 -10.36
CA VAL A 386 13.91 17.28 -9.79
C VAL A 386 13.90 15.76 -9.99
N GLN A 387 15.05 15.22 -10.32
CA GLN A 387 15.27 13.84 -10.72
C GLN A 387 16.50 13.26 -10.02
N VAL A 388 16.36 12.11 -9.35
CA VAL A 388 17.45 11.40 -8.65
C VAL A 388 18.30 10.57 -9.63
N THR A 389 19.48 11.04 -10.00
CA THR A 389 20.34 10.41 -11.02
C THR A 389 21.32 9.37 -10.45
N GLY A 390 21.60 9.39 -9.15
CA GLY A 390 22.49 8.43 -8.48
C GLY A 390 22.20 8.28 -6.98
N LEU A 391 22.56 7.12 -6.41
CA LEU A 391 22.40 6.81 -4.98
C LEU A 391 23.62 6.02 -4.47
N ASN A 392 24.35 6.58 -3.51
CA ASN A 392 25.54 5.94 -2.92
C ASN A 392 25.34 5.71 -1.41
N ILE A 393 25.61 4.48 -0.95
CA ILE A 393 25.55 4.06 0.45
C ILE A 393 26.99 3.79 0.90
N LEU A 394 27.58 4.73 1.64
CA LEU A 394 29.02 4.74 1.99
C LEU A 394 29.23 4.43 3.48
N ASN A 395 29.90 3.31 3.76
CA ASN A 395 29.98 2.69 5.08
C ASN A 395 31.28 3.00 5.87
N ASN A 396 31.95 4.10 5.55
CA ASN A 396 33.33 4.35 6.00
C ASN A 396 33.50 5.50 7.00
N ILE A 397 32.44 5.92 7.71
CA ILE A 397 32.55 6.91 8.80
C ILE A 397 32.67 6.20 10.17
N PRO A 398 33.78 6.37 10.91
CA PRO A 398 33.78 6.19 12.35
C PRO A 398 32.77 7.15 13.00
N TYR A 399 32.09 6.74 14.07
CA TYR A 399 31.15 7.62 14.79
C TYR A 399 31.78 8.95 15.26
N THR A 400 33.11 8.97 15.46
CA THR A 400 33.89 10.17 15.77
C THR A 400 33.99 11.17 14.62
N GLU A 401 33.97 10.73 13.35
CA GLU A 401 33.97 11.62 12.20
C GLU A 401 32.59 12.26 12.00
N ILE A 402 31.49 11.51 12.20
CA ILE A 402 30.12 12.08 12.26
C ILE A 402 30.05 13.19 13.32
N LEU A 403 30.56 12.92 14.53
CA LEU A 403 30.63 13.91 15.60
C LEU A 403 31.50 15.12 15.25
N SER A 404 32.52 14.97 14.40
CA SER A 404 33.38 16.08 13.93
C SER A 404 32.80 16.89 12.77
N SER A 405 31.81 16.35 12.05
CA SER A 405 31.04 17.09 11.04
C SER A 405 29.86 17.87 11.62
N LEU A 406 29.50 17.60 12.88
CA LEU A 406 28.57 18.46 13.62
C LEU A 406 29.22 19.83 13.89
N PRO A 407 28.44 20.91 14.01
CA PRO A 407 28.98 22.21 14.40
C PRO A 407 29.63 22.18 15.79
N GLU A 408 30.81 22.81 15.92
CA GLU A 408 31.60 22.92 17.17
C GLU A 408 30.88 23.69 18.32
#